data_AF-A0A7R9MMN8-F1
#
_entry.id   AF-A0A7R9MMN8-F1
#
_cell.length_a   1.000
_cell.length_b   1.000
_cell.length_c   1.000
_cell.angle_alpha   90.00
_cell.angle_beta   90.00
_cell.angle_gamma   90.00
#
_symmetry.space_group_name_H-M   'P 1'
#
loop_
_entity.id
_entity.type
_entity.pdbx_description
1 polymer ?
#
loop_
_entity_poly.entity_id
_entity_poly.type
_entity_poly.pdbx_seq_one_letter_code
_entity_poly.pdbx_strand_id
1 'polypeptide(L)'
;KGRADEERGHARKFMEYQNKRGGRIVLQDITKPAKQDGWTPLEAIEASLKLERTVNQALLDLQGIGAKTNDPEFTDFIESEFLHEQVDDIKKLGDHVTNLKRVGLGLGEYLFDKQTLS
;
A
#
# COMPACT_ATOMS: atom_id res chain seq x y z
N LYS A 1 -3.34 2.28 -14.33
CA LYS A 1 -1.93 2.18 -13.92
C LYS A 1 -1.85 1.03 -12.92
N GLY A 2 -0.78 0.24 -12.88
CA GLY A 2 -0.72 -0.90 -11.97
C GLY A 2 -0.24 -0.49 -10.57
N ARG A 3 -0.69 -1.17 -9.52
CA ARG A 3 -0.25 -0.94 -8.12
C ARG A 3 1.27 -0.83 -7.98
N ALA A 4 2.03 -1.71 -8.66
CA ALA A 4 3.49 -1.69 -8.60
C ALA A 4 4.11 -0.38 -9.14
N ASP A 5 3.47 0.31 -10.09
CA ASP A 5 3.92 1.62 -10.56
C ASP A 5 3.60 2.74 -9.57
N GLU A 6 2.46 2.63 -8.88
CA GLU A 6 2.03 3.58 -7.84
C GLU A 6 2.99 3.51 -6.64
N GLU A 7 3.28 2.31 -6.12
CA GLU A 7 4.23 2.15 -5.01
C GLU A 7 5.66 2.60 -5.36
N ARG A 8 6.09 2.41 -6.61
CA ARG A 8 7.34 2.98 -7.10
C ARG A 8 7.31 4.51 -7.08
N GLY A 9 6.15 5.10 -7.36
CA GLY A 9 5.90 6.54 -7.21
C GLY A 9 6.04 6.97 -5.75
N HIS A 10 5.41 6.26 -4.81
CA HIS A 10 5.52 6.52 -3.37
C HIS A 10 6.96 6.50 -2.87
N ALA A 11 7.72 5.47 -3.26
CA ALA A 11 9.14 5.38 -2.92
C ALA A 11 9.94 6.59 -3.44
N ARG A 12 9.64 7.06 -4.66
CA ARG A 12 10.29 8.26 -5.23
C ARG A 12 9.90 9.54 -4.49
N LYS A 13 8.63 9.72 -4.10
CA LYS A 13 8.21 10.85 -3.27
C LYS A 13 9.04 10.94 -1.99
N PHE A 14 9.27 9.81 -1.31
CA PHE A 14 10.16 9.76 -0.14
C PHE A 14 11.61 10.14 -0.45
N MET A 15 12.17 9.66 -1.57
CA MET A 15 13.52 10.02 -1.99
C MET A 15 13.66 11.52 -2.29
N GLU A 16 12.70 12.08 -3.02
CA GLU A 16 12.65 13.51 -3.34
C GLU A 16 12.50 14.36 -2.08
N TYR A 17 11.60 13.96 -1.19
CA TYR A 17 11.38 14.63 0.08
C TYR A 17 12.62 14.59 0.98
N GLN A 18 13.29 13.43 1.07
CA GLN A 18 14.55 13.31 1.81
C GLN A 18 15.62 14.27 1.28
N ASN A 19 15.77 14.39 -0.03
CA ASN A 19 16.69 15.35 -0.66
C ASN A 19 16.24 16.81 -0.40
N LYS A 20 14.95 17.11 -0.49
CA LYS A 20 14.36 18.45 -0.23
C LYS A 20 14.70 18.93 1.18
N ARG A 21 14.68 18.02 2.17
CA ARG A 21 14.99 18.31 3.58
C ARG A 21 16.50 18.32 3.88
N GLY A 22 17.37 18.13 2.87
CA GLY A 22 18.83 18.07 3.03
C GLY A 22 19.34 16.76 3.64
N GLY A 23 18.48 15.74 3.71
CA GLY A 23 18.84 14.40 4.17
C GLY A 23 19.65 13.63 3.12
N ARG A 24 20.16 12.47 3.53
CA ARG A 24 20.90 11.55 2.66
C ARG A 24 20.11 10.27 2.46
N ILE A 25 19.94 9.86 1.20
CA ILE A 25 19.34 8.58 0.86
C ILE A 25 20.37 7.46 1.03
N VAL A 26 20.00 6.41 1.75
CA VAL A 26 20.79 5.18 1.89
C VAL A 26 19.89 4.01 1.49
N LEU A 27 20.15 3.42 0.32
CA LEU A 27 19.38 2.29 -0.19
C LEU A 27 19.83 0.98 0.47
N GLN A 28 18.88 0.07 0.65
CA GLN A 28 19.09 -1.28 1.17
C GLN A 28 18.53 -2.30 0.18
N ASP A 29 18.89 -3.57 0.36
CA ASP A 29 18.39 -4.65 -0.47
C ASP A 29 16.87 -4.82 -0.33
N ILE A 30 16.18 -4.95 -1.48
CA ILE A 30 14.75 -5.26 -1.52
C ILE A 30 14.59 -6.78 -1.54
N THR A 31 14.06 -7.33 -0.44
CA THR A 31 13.84 -8.78 -0.33
C THR A 31 12.76 -9.24 -1.29
N LYS A 32 12.97 -10.41 -1.91
CA LYS A 32 11.95 -11.06 -2.73
C LYS A 32 10.65 -11.33 -1.93
N PRO A 33 9.47 -11.33 -2.58
CA PRO A 33 8.23 -11.73 -1.93
C PRO A 33 8.29 -13.16 -1.39
N ALA A 34 7.56 -13.42 -0.29
CA ALA A 34 7.56 -14.71 0.39
C ALA A 34 6.95 -15.85 -0.46
N LYS A 35 5.97 -15.54 -1.31
CA LYS A 35 5.31 -16.47 -2.23
C LYS A 35 5.35 -15.89 -3.65
N GLN A 36 5.71 -16.70 -4.63
CA GLN A 36 5.93 -16.26 -6.01
C GLN A 36 4.90 -16.84 -6.99
N ASP A 37 4.35 -18.00 -6.69
CA ASP A 37 3.44 -18.76 -7.55
C ASP A 37 2.29 -19.38 -6.75
N GLY A 38 1.33 -19.98 -7.47
CA GLY A 38 0.21 -20.70 -6.86
C GLY A 38 -0.75 -19.83 -6.07
N TRP A 39 -0.89 -18.55 -6.42
CA TRP A 39 -1.85 -17.64 -5.82
C TRP A 39 -3.26 -17.91 -6.31
N THR A 40 -4.22 -18.03 -5.40
CA THR A 40 -5.63 -17.81 -5.75
C THR A 40 -5.96 -16.31 -5.74
N PRO A 41 -6.99 -15.85 -6.47
CA PRO A 41 -7.41 -14.44 -6.41
C PRO A 41 -7.68 -13.96 -4.98
N LEU A 42 -8.36 -14.78 -4.17
CA LEU A 42 -8.63 -14.45 -2.77
C LEU A 42 -7.35 -14.32 -1.95
N GLU A 43 -6.44 -15.28 -2.05
CA GLU A 43 -5.15 -15.23 -1.33
C GLU A 43 -4.32 -14.01 -1.73
N ALA A 44 -4.31 -13.65 -3.01
CA ALA A 44 -3.57 -12.50 -3.51
C ALA A 44 -4.11 -11.19 -2.92
N ILE A 45 -5.43 -10.99 -2.93
CA ILE A 45 -6.04 -9.78 -2.36
C ILE A 45 -5.89 -9.74 -0.83
N GLU A 46 -6.03 -10.87 -0.14
CA GLU A 46 -5.78 -10.93 1.32
C GLU A 46 -4.33 -10.62 1.68
N ALA A 47 -3.36 -11.10 0.90
CA ALA A 47 -1.95 -10.77 1.06
C ALA A 47 -1.68 -9.28 0.81
N SER A 48 -2.26 -8.70 -0.26
CA SER A 48 -2.17 -7.26 -0.53
C SER A 48 -2.77 -6.43 0.60
N LEU A 49 -3.96 -6.80 1.11
CA LEU A 49 -4.58 -6.10 2.24
C LEU A 49 -3.71 -6.13 3.49
N LYS A 50 -3.05 -7.28 3.77
CA LYS A 50 -2.12 -7.40 4.89
C LYS A 50 -0.88 -6.52 4.69
N LEU A 51 -0.35 -6.47 3.47
CA LEU A 51 0.79 -5.61 3.13
C LEU A 51 0.43 -4.14 3.34
N GLU A 52 -0.73 -3.69 2.86
CA GLU A 52 -1.19 -2.31 3.04
C GLU A 52 -1.37 -1.89 4.48
N ARG A 53 -1.92 -2.77 5.31
CA ARG A 53 -2.03 -2.51 6.75
C ARG A 53 -0.66 -2.38 7.41
N THR A 54 0.32 -3.15 6.94
CA THR A 54 1.70 -3.08 7.44
C THR A 54 2.36 -1.77 7.03
N VAL A 55 2.21 -1.36 5.76
CA VAL A 55 2.71 -0.08 5.25
C VAL A 55 2.05 1.10 5.97
N ASN A 56 0.73 1.06 6.14
CA ASN A 56 -0.01 2.08 6.88
C ASN A 56 0.47 2.21 8.33
N GLN A 57 0.73 1.08 9.02
CA GLN A 57 1.29 1.14 10.36
C GLN A 57 2.67 1.81 10.37
N ALA A 58 3.54 1.47 9.41
CA ALA A 58 4.85 2.12 9.30
C ALA A 58 4.74 3.64 9.03
N LEU A 59 3.76 4.08 8.24
CA LEU A 59 3.47 5.49 8.00
C LEU A 59 2.96 6.21 9.27
N LEU A 60 2.07 5.58 10.03
CA LEU A 60 1.61 6.11 11.32
C LEU A 60 2.76 6.22 12.33
N ASP A 61 3.66 5.23 12.35
CA ASP A 61 4.85 5.28 13.21
C ASP A 61 5.79 6.42 12.80
N LEU A 62 5.98 6.66 11.49
CA LEU A 62 6.74 7.79 10.96
C LEU A 62 6.10 9.14 11.30
N GLN A 63 4.79 9.29 11.11
CA GLN A 63 4.04 10.48 11.51
C GLN A 63 4.21 10.74 13.02
N GLY A 64 4.13 9.69 13.84
CA GLY A 64 4.35 9.77 15.28
C GLY A 64 5.77 10.20 15.67
N ILE A 65 6.79 9.85 14.87
CA ILE A 65 8.15 10.39 15.03
C ILE A 65 8.16 11.88 14.73
N GLY A 66 7.58 12.30 13.59
CA GLY A 66 7.47 13.72 13.22
C GLY A 66 6.81 14.58 14.29
N ALA A 67 5.69 14.09 14.84
CA ALA A 67 4.98 14.74 15.93
C ALA A 67 5.84 14.86 17.20
N LYS A 68 6.55 13.80 17.59
CA LYS A 68 7.46 13.81 18.76
C LYS A 68 8.62 14.78 18.59
N THR A 69 9.10 14.97 17.37
CA THR A 69 10.19 15.90 17.05
C THR A 69 9.72 17.31 16.72
N ASN A 70 8.41 17.59 16.80
CA ASN A 70 7.80 18.86 16.39
C ASN A 70 8.17 19.27 14.95
N ASP A 71 8.06 18.33 14.00
CA ASP A 71 8.29 18.58 12.57
C ASP A 71 6.96 18.65 11.81
N PRO A 72 6.29 19.81 11.78
CA PRO A 72 4.95 19.95 11.20
C PRO A 72 4.93 19.73 9.68
N GLU A 73 6.02 20.07 8.98
CA GLU A 73 6.08 19.87 7.52
C GLU A 73 6.25 18.39 7.16
N PHE A 74 6.96 17.62 8.00
CA PHE A 74 7.03 16.17 7.84
C PHE A 74 5.71 15.47 8.17
N THR A 75 5.04 15.87 9.25
CA THR A 75 3.72 15.28 9.56
C THR A 75 2.70 15.58 8.47
N ASP A 76 2.66 16.82 7.96
CA ASP A 76 1.78 17.21 6.85
C ASP A 76 2.10 16.42 5.57
N PHE A 77 3.37 16.23 5.24
CA PHE A 77 3.78 15.40 4.10
C PHE A 77 3.28 13.95 4.22
N ILE A 78 3.41 13.32 5.39
CA ILE A 78 2.91 11.95 5.60
C ILE A 78 1.38 11.88 5.51
N GLU A 79 0.69 12.84 6.12
CA GLU A 79 -0.77 12.90 6.17
C GLU A 79 -1.39 13.14 4.78
N SER A 80 -0.93 14.18 4.09
CA SER A 80 -1.49 14.63 2.81
C SER A 80 -1.18 13.68 1.65
N GLU A 81 0.06 13.15 1.58
CA GLU A 81 0.51 12.38 0.42
C GLU A 81 0.28 10.88 0.55
N PHE A 82 0.03 10.34 1.77
CA PHE A 82 -0.01 8.89 1.98
C PHE A 82 -1.16 8.40 2.86
N LEU A 83 -1.41 8.98 4.05
CA LEU A 83 -2.35 8.38 5.01
C LEU A 83 -3.79 8.34 4.49
N HIS A 84 -4.23 9.36 3.74
CA HIS A 84 -5.55 9.34 3.11
C HIS A 84 -5.67 8.22 2.06
N GLU A 85 -4.66 8.09 1.20
CA GLU A 85 -4.61 7.06 0.16
C GLU A 85 -4.62 5.65 0.78
N GLN A 86 -3.83 5.41 1.84
CA GLN A 86 -3.81 4.12 2.52
C GLN A 86 -5.18 3.71 3.08
N VAL A 87 -5.95 4.64 3.64
CA VAL A 87 -7.29 4.34 4.19
C VAL A 87 -8.24 3.90 3.09
N ASP A 88 -8.25 4.62 1.96
CA ASP A 88 -9.09 4.30 0.80
C ASP A 88 -8.70 2.95 0.18
N ASP A 89 -7.41 2.69 0.06
CA ASP A 89 -6.88 1.44 -0.49
C ASP A 89 -7.17 0.23 0.41
N ILE A 90 -6.97 0.36 1.72
CA ILE A 90 -7.32 -0.68 2.69
C ILE A 90 -8.83 -0.97 2.64
N LYS A 91 -9.67 0.06 2.50
CA LYS A 91 -11.12 -0.11 2.37
C LYS A 91 -11.47 -0.85 1.09
N LYS A 92 -10.93 -0.42 -0.05
CA LYS A 92 -11.15 -1.05 -1.35
C LYS A 92 -10.75 -2.52 -1.36
N LEU A 93 -9.56 -2.84 -0.84
CA LEU A 93 -9.09 -4.22 -0.72
C LEU A 93 -9.98 -5.03 0.24
N GLY A 94 -10.45 -4.44 1.34
CA GLY A 94 -11.40 -5.09 2.25
C GLY A 94 -12.73 -5.45 1.57
N ASP A 95 -13.24 -4.57 0.71
CA ASP A 95 -14.44 -4.84 -0.09
C ASP A 95 -14.20 -5.96 -1.10
N HIS A 96 -13.04 -5.96 -1.76
CA HIS A 96 -12.64 -7.01 -2.68
C HIS A 96 -12.56 -8.39 -2.00
N VAL A 97 -11.95 -8.48 -0.80
CA VAL A 97 -11.94 -9.73 -0.01
C VAL A 97 -13.37 -10.19 0.28
N THR A 98 -14.24 -9.27 0.71
CA THR A 98 -15.62 -9.59 1.06
C THR A 98 -16.41 -10.11 -0.14
N ASN A 99 -16.24 -9.47 -1.29
CA ASN A 99 -16.89 -9.87 -2.54
C ASN A 99 -16.36 -11.22 -3.05
N LEU A 100 -15.05 -11.43 -3.06
CA LEU A 100 -14.44 -12.70 -3.49
C LEU A 100 -14.92 -13.87 -2.63
N LYS A 101 -15.06 -13.68 -1.31
CA LYS A 101 -15.63 -14.70 -0.41
C LYS A 101 -17.10 -15.00 -0.71
N ARG A 102 -17.85 -14.06 -1.27
CA ARG A 102 -19.28 -14.18 -1.58
C ARG A 102 -19.57 -14.80 -2.95
N VAL A 103 -18.80 -14.42 -3.97
CA VAL A 103 -19.08 -14.84 -5.36
C VAL A 103 -18.73 -16.31 -5.63
N GLY A 104 -17.91 -16.92 -4.77
CA GLY A 104 -17.48 -18.32 -4.94
C GLY A 104 -16.44 -18.50 -6.06
N LEU A 105 -15.97 -19.74 -6.21
CA LEU A 105 -14.87 -20.07 -7.12
C LEU A 105 -15.31 -20.14 -8.60
N GLY A 106 -14.35 -20.00 -9.51
CA GLY A 106 -14.57 -20.22 -10.95
C GLY A 106 -15.35 -19.09 -11.61
N LEU A 107 -16.65 -19.28 -11.86
CA LEU A 107 -17.46 -18.25 -12.53
C LEU A 107 -17.56 -16.96 -11.70
N GLY A 108 -17.63 -17.08 -10.36
CA GLY A 108 -17.65 -15.93 -9.47
C GLY A 108 -16.40 -15.06 -9.58
N GLU A 109 -15.23 -15.71 -9.56
CA GLU A 109 -13.92 -15.04 -9.73
C GLU A 109 -13.79 -14.40 -11.12
N TYR A 110 -14.26 -15.08 -12.17
CA TYR A 110 -14.27 -14.52 -13.53
C TYR A 110 -15.15 -13.27 -13.63
N LEU A 111 -16.36 -13.30 -13.04
CA LEU A 111 -17.25 -12.14 -13.02
C LEU A 111 -16.66 -11.00 -12.17
N PHE A 112 -16.00 -11.33 -11.06
CA PHE A 112 -15.30 -10.35 -10.24
C PHE A 112 -14.17 -9.64 -11.03
N ASP A 113 -13.35 -10.39 -11.76
CA ASP A 113 -12.33 -9.83 -12.67
C ASP A 113 -12.95 -8.85 -13.67
N LYS A 114 -14.03 -9.27 -14.35
CA LYS A 114 -14.65 -8.49 -15.42
C LYS A 114 -15.48 -7.30 -14.99
N GLN A 115 -15.97 -7.27 -13.75
CA GLN A 115 -16.89 -6.21 -13.30
C GLN A 115 -16.28 -5.30 -12.24
N THR A 116 -15.23 -5.75 -11.54
CA THR A 116 -14.64 -5.02 -10.40
C THR A 116 -13.20 -4.60 -10.64
N LEU A 117 -12.42 -5.40 -11.39
CA LEU A 117 -10.99 -5.15 -11.61
C LEU A 117 -10.66 -4.57 -13.00
N SER A 118 -11.59 -4.64 -13.94
CA SER A 118 -11.46 -4.12 -15.31
C SER A 118 -11.54 -2.60 -15.40
#